data_AF-A0A9D5FNN9-F1
#
_entry.id   AF-A0A9D5FNN9-F1
#
_cell.length_a   1.000
_cell.length_b   1.000
_cell.length_c   1.000
_cell.angle_alpha   90.00
_cell.angle_beta   90.00
_cell.angle_gamma   90.00
#
_symmetry.space_group_name_H-M   'P 1'
#
loop_
_entity.id
_entity.type
_entity.pdbx_description
1 polymer ?
#
loop_
_entity_poly.entity_id
_entity_poly.type
_entity_poly.pdbx_seq_one_letter_code
_entity_poly.pdbx_strand_id
1 'polypeptide(L)'
;MKVAGRTLRYGFVNSGVPHAVVDVRNLAACDVRGLGSGIRYHKAFAPAGTNANFISITGPRSLKIRTYERGVEAETLACGTGIVASALVAAATGKVKPPVKVTAASGDVLTVNFSLADGNATNVTLLGPAVHVFEGAVEYR
;
A
#
# COMPACT_ATOMS: atom_id res chain seq x y z
N MET A 1 4.31 1.04 -16.09
CA MET A 1 4.70 -0.36 -16.36
C MET A 1 3.64 -1.06 -17.21
N LYS A 2 3.99 -2.11 -17.97
CA LYS A 2 3.02 -2.91 -18.73
C LYS A 2 2.72 -4.21 -17.97
N VAL A 3 1.46 -4.46 -17.63
CA VAL A 3 1.01 -5.64 -16.88
C VAL A 3 -0.33 -6.10 -17.45
N ALA A 4 -0.49 -7.40 -17.73
CA ALA A 4 -1.73 -7.98 -18.26
C ALA A 4 -2.31 -7.20 -19.47
N GLY A 5 -1.45 -6.83 -20.43
CA GLY A 5 -1.85 -6.06 -21.62
C GLY A 5 -2.18 -4.57 -21.37
N ARG A 6 -2.06 -4.08 -20.13
CA ARG A 6 -2.39 -2.70 -19.76
C ARG A 6 -1.14 -1.90 -19.40
N THR A 7 -1.13 -0.61 -19.73
CA THR A 7 -0.10 0.32 -19.25
C THR A 7 -0.59 1.01 -17.98
N LEU A 8 0.10 0.78 -16.86
CA LEU A 8 -0.21 1.36 -15.56
C LEU A 8 0.80 2.45 -15.21
N ARG A 9 0.30 3.62 -14.78
CA ARG A 9 1.10 4.62 -14.06
C ARG A 9 1.15 4.25 -12.59
N TYR A 10 2.31 4.40 -11.97
CA TYR A 10 2.53 4.04 -10.58
C TYR A 10 3.50 5.01 -9.92
N GLY A 11 3.34 5.22 -8.62
CA GLY A 11 4.40 5.73 -7.75
C GLY A 11 5.18 4.57 -7.14
N PHE A 12 6.40 4.84 -6.69
CA PHE A 12 7.23 3.85 -6.01
C PHE A 12 7.79 4.45 -4.73
N VAL A 13 7.71 3.70 -3.64
CA VAL A 13 8.31 4.04 -2.35
C VAL A 13 8.90 2.77 -1.75
N ASN A 14 10.08 2.89 -1.16
CA ASN A 14 10.62 1.87 -0.28
C ASN A 14 10.48 2.35 1.17
N SER A 15 9.54 1.77 1.91
CA SER A 15 9.26 2.09 3.32
C SER A 15 9.90 1.08 4.28
N GLY A 16 11.04 0.49 3.87
CA GLY A 16 11.67 -0.70 4.47
C GLY A 16 11.48 -1.94 3.59
N VAL A 17 10.40 -1.98 2.82
CA VAL A 17 10.19 -2.92 1.70
C VAL A 17 9.65 -2.17 0.48
N PRO A 18 9.87 -2.68 -0.75
CA PRO A 18 9.43 -2.01 -1.98
C PRO A 18 7.90 -2.05 -2.15
N HIS A 19 7.33 -0.92 -2.57
CA HIS A 19 5.91 -0.79 -2.91
C HIS A 19 5.73 -0.05 -4.24
N ALA A 20 4.97 -0.66 -5.15
CA ALA A 20 4.40 0.02 -6.31
C ALA A 20 2.96 0.44 -5.99
N VAL A 21 2.66 1.73 -6.10
CA VAL A 21 1.34 2.30 -5.77
C VAL A 21 0.64 2.74 -7.05
N VAL A 22 -0.52 2.15 -7.32
CA VAL A 22 -1.35 2.44 -8.50
C VAL A 22 -2.64 3.09 -8.05
N ASP A 23 -2.87 4.32 -8.53
CA ASP A 23 -4.16 5.00 -8.34
C ASP A 23 -5.18 4.48 -9.36
N VAL A 24 -6.29 3.95 -8.87
CA VAL A 24 -7.35 3.34 -9.65
C VAL A 24 -8.68 4.05 -9.43
N ARG A 25 -9.46 4.20 -10.50
CA ARG A 25 -10.77 4.88 -10.45
C ARG A 25 -11.81 4.15 -9.60
N ASN A 26 -11.81 2.82 -9.64
CA ASN A 26 -12.74 1.98 -8.89
C ASN A 26 -11.96 0.85 -8.21
N LEU A 27 -11.70 1.01 -6.92
CA LEU A 27 -10.94 0.05 -6.12
C LEU A 27 -11.72 -1.24 -5.84
N ALA A 28 -13.05 -1.16 -5.76
CA ALA A 28 -13.91 -2.33 -5.51
C ALA A 28 -13.89 -3.29 -6.71
N ALA A 29 -13.89 -2.76 -7.94
CA ALA A 29 -13.80 -3.56 -9.16
C ALA A 29 -12.35 -3.89 -9.59
N CYS A 30 -11.35 -3.57 -8.76
CA CYS A 30 -9.95 -3.82 -9.11
C CYS A 30 -9.63 -5.31 -8.98
N ASP A 31 -9.07 -5.90 -10.05
CA ASP A 31 -8.48 -7.24 -10.05
C ASP A 31 -7.11 -7.20 -9.35
N VAL A 32 -7.15 -7.17 -8.01
CA VAL A 32 -5.94 -7.11 -7.16
C VAL A 32 -5.07 -8.35 -7.35
N ARG A 33 -5.66 -9.52 -7.56
CA ARG A 33 -4.90 -10.77 -7.72
C ARG A 33 -4.14 -10.80 -9.04
N GLY A 34 -4.83 -10.60 -10.17
CA GLY A 34 -4.21 -10.66 -11.49
C GLY A 34 -3.22 -9.52 -11.73
N LEU A 35 -3.62 -8.27 -11.46
CA LEU A 35 -2.72 -7.13 -11.59
C LEU A 35 -1.60 -7.16 -10.55
N GLY A 36 -1.92 -7.53 -9.30
CA GLY A 36 -0.95 -7.58 -8.21
C GLY A 36 0.15 -8.59 -8.45
N SER A 37 -0.20 -9.81 -8.89
CA SER A 37 0.79 -10.82 -9.29
C SER A 37 1.68 -10.32 -10.43
N GLY A 38 1.08 -9.70 -11.46
CA GLY A 38 1.85 -9.14 -12.57
C GLY A 38 2.80 -8.01 -12.15
N ILE A 39 2.42 -7.18 -11.17
CA ILE A 39 3.28 -6.13 -10.60
C ILE A 39 4.38 -6.74 -9.72
N ARG A 40 4.03 -7.71 -8.86
CA ARG A 40 4.93 -8.41 -7.92
C ARG A 40 6.17 -8.98 -8.59
N TYR A 41 6.00 -9.52 -9.80
CA TYR A 41 7.07 -10.15 -10.59
C TYR A 41 7.51 -9.31 -11.79
N HIS A 42 7.05 -8.06 -11.90
CA HIS A 42 7.42 -7.22 -13.03
C HIS A 42 8.93 -6.97 -13.03
N LYS A 43 9.57 -7.08 -14.20
CA LYS A 43 11.04 -6.96 -14.39
C LYS A 43 11.67 -5.69 -13.80
N ALA A 44 10.91 -4.61 -13.70
CA ALA A 44 11.36 -3.35 -13.09
C ALA A 44 11.63 -3.45 -11.58
N PHE A 45 11.14 -4.50 -10.93
CA PHE A 45 11.34 -4.75 -9.50
C PHE A 45 12.19 -6.00 -9.25
N ALA A 46 12.71 -6.64 -10.30
CA ALA A 46 13.58 -7.80 -10.14
C ALA A 46 14.91 -7.41 -9.45
N PRO A 47 15.55 -8.34 -8.72
CA PRO A 47 15.12 -9.72 -8.46
C PRO A 47 14.15 -9.85 -7.29
N ALA A 48 14.12 -8.89 -6.36
CA ALA A 48 13.36 -9.01 -5.11
C ALA A 48 11.83 -8.97 -5.30
N GLY A 49 11.37 -8.27 -6.34
CA GLY A 49 9.98 -7.92 -6.58
C GLY A 49 9.48 -6.79 -5.70
N THR A 50 8.16 -6.60 -5.67
CA THR A 50 7.52 -5.50 -4.94
C THR A 50 6.16 -5.89 -4.39
N ASN A 51 5.70 -5.19 -3.37
CA ASN A 51 4.28 -5.16 -3.01
C ASN A 51 3.51 -4.32 -4.05
N ALA A 52 2.28 -4.70 -4.36
CA ALA A 52 1.42 -3.95 -5.25
C ALA A 52 0.24 -3.36 -4.48
N ASN A 53 0.24 -2.04 -4.33
CA ASN A 53 -0.81 -1.31 -3.64
C ASN A 53 -1.72 -0.65 -4.68
N PHE A 54 -3.03 -0.87 -4.55
CA PHE A 54 -4.05 -0.21 -5.35
C PHE A 54 -4.82 0.76 -4.46
N ILE A 55 -4.90 2.02 -4.87
CA ILE A 55 -5.53 3.06 -4.06
C ILE A 55 -6.65 3.77 -4.81
N SER A 56 -7.59 4.32 -4.06
CA SER A 56 -8.59 5.27 -4.57
C SER A 56 -8.69 6.43 -3.60
N ILE A 57 -8.49 7.65 -4.09
CA ILE A 57 -8.63 8.86 -3.28
C ILE A 57 -10.11 9.06 -2.95
N THR A 58 -10.44 9.27 -1.69
CA THR A 58 -11.83 9.46 -1.21
C THR A 58 -12.10 10.84 -0.66
N GLY A 59 -11.05 11.67 -0.53
CA GLY A 59 -11.13 13.03 -0.05
C GLY A 59 -9.75 13.68 0.06
N PRO A 60 -9.67 14.95 0.45
CA PRO A 60 -8.42 15.72 0.48
C PRO A 60 -7.40 15.20 1.52
N ARG A 61 -7.84 14.34 2.43
CA ARG A 61 -7.03 13.73 3.49
C ARG A 61 -7.38 12.25 3.70
N SER A 62 -7.95 11.61 2.69
CA SER A 62 -8.41 10.23 2.81
C SER A 62 -8.32 9.43 1.52
N LEU A 63 -8.00 8.15 1.67
CA LEU A 63 -7.97 7.17 0.58
C LEU A 63 -8.34 5.77 1.08
N LYS A 64 -8.69 4.89 0.16
CA LYS A 64 -8.82 3.44 0.39
C LYS A 64 -7.65 2.71 -0.26
N ILE A 65 -7.26 1.57 0.30
CA ILE A 65 -6.17 0.73 -0.21
C ILE A 65 -6.57 -0.75 -0.24
N ARG A 66 -6.11 -1.46 -1.27
CA ARG A 66 -6.02 -2.92 -1.32
C ARG A 66 -4.60 -3.31 -1.72
N THR A 67 -4.03 -4.34 -1.10
CA THR A 67 -2.62 -4.68 -1.26
C THR A 67 -2.45 -6.14 -1.64
N TYR A 68 -1.73 -6.39 -2.74
CA TYR A 68 -1.16 -7.70 -3.02
C TYR A 68 0.26 -7.75 -2.44
N GLU A 69 0.47 -8.64 -1.48
CA GLU A 69 1.64 -8.62 -0.61
C GLU A 69 2.72 -9.61 -1.04
N ARG A 70 3.96 -9.12 -1.12
CA ARG A 70 5.15 -9.92 -1.38
C ARG A 70 5.51 -10.72 -0.13
N GLY A 71 5.69 -12.03 -0.30
CA GLY A 71 5.89 -13.00 0.78
C GLY A 71 4.62 -13.77 1.16
N VAL A 72 3.43 -13.22 0.83
CA VAL A 72 2.12 -13.90 0.96
C VAL A 72 1.56 -14.33 -0.41
N GLU A 73 1.84 -13.54 -1.46
CA GLU A 73 1.50 -13.81 -2.85
C GLU A 73 -0.03 -13.86 -3.07
N ALA A 74 -0.71 -13.10 -2.22
CA ALA A 74 -2.15 -12.90 -2.22
C ALA A 74 -2.49 -11.49 -1.73
N GLU A 75 -3.77 -11.16 -1.80
CA GLU A 75 -4.28 -9.96 -1.15
C GLU A 75 -4.34 -10.15 0.37
N THR A 76 -3.78 -9.20 1.13
CA THR A 76 -3.89 -9.17 2.59
C THR A 76 -4.90 -8.12 3.04
N LEU A 77 -5.50 -8.34 4.21
CA LEU A 77 -6.54 -7.45 4.76
C LEU A 77 -5.98 -6.05 5.12
N ALA A 78 -4.73 -5.99 5.57
CA ALA A 78 -4.03 -4.74 5.84
C ALA A 78 -2.52 -4.97 5.72
N CYS A 79 -1.81 -3.94 5.24
CA CYS A 79 -0.35 -3.93 5.14
C CYS A 79 0.17 -2.54 5.56
N GLY A 80 0.77 -2.45 6.76
CA GLY A 80 1.16 -1.17 7.37
C GLY A 80 2.17 -0.38 6.53
N THR A 81 3.22 -1.03 6.03
CA THR A 81 4.22 -0.41 5.16
C THR A 81 3.62 0.05 3.83
N GLY A 82 2.64 -0.69 3.30
CA GLY A 82 1.89 -0.34 2.09
C GLY A 82 0.94 0.83 2.27
N ILE A 83 0.31 0.93 3.44
CA ILE A 83 -0.52 2.08 3.84
C ILE A 83 0.33 3.35 3.88
N VAL A 84 1.50 3.30 4.52
CA VAL A 84 2.44 4.42 4.57
C VAL A 84 2.88 4.82 3.15
N ALA A 85 3.39 3.87 2.36
CA ALA A 85 3.83 4.12 0.99
C ALA A 85 2.73 4.77 0.13
N SER A 86 1.49 4.32 0.29
CA SER A 86 0.33 4.83 -0.43
C SER A 86 -0.02 6.27 -0.07
N ALA A 87 0.00 6.61 1.22
CA ALA A 87 -0.22 7.98 1.68
C ALA A 87 0.88 8.93 1.18
N LEU A 88 2.14 8.50 1.19
CA LEU A 88 3.28 9.27 0.70
C LEU A 88 3.18 9.54 -0.81
N VAL A 89 2.90 8.51 -1.64
CA VAL A 89 2.72 8.69 -3.09
C VAL A 89 1.54 9.61 -3.41
N ALA A 90 0.43 9.45 -2.70
CA ALA A 90 -0.75 10.30 -2.91
C ALA A 90 -0.47 11.77 -2.56
N ALA A 91 0.29 12.03 -1.47
CA ALA A 91 0.66 13.40 -1.09
C ALA A 91 1.73 14.00 -2.01
N ALA A 92 2.75 13.23 -2.41
CA ALA A 92 3.77 13.66 -3.36
C ALA A 92 3.19 14.03 -4.73
N THR A 93 2.04 13.45 -5.10
CA THR A 93 1.30 13.80 -6.32
C THR A 93 0.21 14.85 -6.10
N GLY A 94 0.18 15.51 -4.93
CA GLY A 94 -0.74 16.61 -4.60
C GLY A 94 -2.19 16.19 -4.40
N LYS A 95 -2.50 14.89 -4.31
CA LYS A 95 -3.87 14.39 -4.25
C LYS A 95 -4.46 14.38 -2.84
N VAL A 96 -3.61 14.29 -1.82
CA VAL A 96 -3.99 14.33 -0.40
C VAL A 96 -2.99 15.16 0.40
N LYS A 97 -3.37 15.53 1.63
CA LYS A 97 -2.50 16.21 2.60
C LYS A 97 -2.44 15.45 3.92
N PRO A 98 -1.27 15.35 4.59
CA PRO A 98 -1.15 14.73 5.91
C PRO A 98 -1.83 15.57 7.01
N PRO A 99 -2.35 14.93 8.08
CA PRO A 99 -2.49 13.49 8.25
C PRO A 99 -3.51 12.87 7.29
N VAL A 100 -3.20 11.69 6.75
CA VAL A 100 -4.02 10.96 5.78
C VAL A 100 -4.68 9.77 6.46
N LYS A 101 -6.01 9.68 6.37
CA LYS A 101 -6.79 8.51 6.77
C LYS A 101 -6.82 7.48 5.64
N VAL A 102 -6.36 6.27 5.92
CA VAL A 102 -6.28 5.18 4.96
C VAL A 102 -7.17 4.03 5.43
N THR A 103 -8.22 3.73 4.66
CA THR A 103 -9.07 2.57 4.93
C THR A 103 -8.50 1.33 4.24
N ALA A 104 -8.13 0.33 5.02
CA ALA A 104 -7.63 -0.96 4.55
C ALA A 104 -8.75 -1.88 4.06
N ALA A 105 -8.39 -3.03 3.49
CA ALA A 105 -9.34 -4.04 3.04
C ALA A 105 -10.11 -4.69 4.20
N SER A 106 -9.51 -4.77 5.40
CA SER A 106 -10.21 -5.16 6.65
C SER A 106 -11.37 -4.23 7.02
N GLY A 107 -11.37 -3.00 6.50
CA GLY A 107 -12.23 -1.91 6.95
C GLY A 107 -11.60 -1.03 8.03
N ASP A 108 -10.45 -1.43 8.59
CA ASP A 108 -9.72 -0.60 9.57
C ASP A 108 -9.28 0.71 8.94
N VAL A 109 -9.35 1.78 9.74
CA VAL A 109 -8.87 3.10 9.34
C VAL A 109 -7.61 3.43 10.11
N LEU A 110 -6.51 3.53 9.37
CA LEU A 110 -5.22 3.93 9.91
C LEU A 110 -4.92 5.37 9.52
N THR A 111 -4.18 6.09 10.35
CA THR A 111 -3.77 7.47 10.10
C THR A 111 -2.28 7.54 9.88
N VAL A 112 -1.87 8.04 8.72
CA VAL A 112 -0.47 8.28 8.38
C VAL A 112 -0.19 9.77 8.50
N ASN A 113 0.80 10.17 9.30
CA ASN A 113 1.27 11.55 9.36
C ASN A 113 2.74 11.63 8.96
N PHE A 114 3.14 12.75 8.38
CA PHE A 114 4.51 13.00 7.92
C PHE A 114 4.67 14.47 7.52
N SER A 115 5.92 14.91 7.45
CA SER A 115 6.32 16.14 6.77
C SER A 115 6.83 15.79 5.37
N LEU A 116 6.48 16.61 4.37
CA LEU A 116 6.94 16.44 2.99
C LEU A 116 7.66 17.71 2.52
N ALA A 117 8.94 17.59 2.15
CA ALA A 117 9.75 18.66 1.60
C ALA A 117 10.66 18.10 0.50
N ASP A 118 10.76 18.79 -0.65
CA ASP A 118 11.63 18.41 -1.77
C ASP A 118 11.49 16.94 -2.22
N GLY A 119 10.26 16.42 -2.19
CA GLY A 119 9.96 15.02 -2.55
C GLY A 119 10.35 13.98 -1.49
N ASN A 120 10.93 14.41 -0.35
CA ASN A 120 11.32 13.53 0.75
C ASN A 120 10.33 13.63 1.91
N ALA A 121 9.97 12.47 2.46
CA ALA A 121 9.10 12.38 3.62
C ALA A 121 9.90 12.13 4.90
N THR A 122 9.62 12.90 5.95
CA THR A 122 10.26 12.77 7.28
C THR A 122 9.20 12.70 8.38
N ASN A 123 9.61 12.28 9.57
CA ASN A 123 8.71 12.14 10.74
C ASN A 123 7.46 11.30 10.43
N VAL A 124 7.65 10.20 9.70
CA VAL A 124 6.56 9.34 9.25
C VAL A 124 6.03 8.53 10.43
N THR A 125 4.74 8.66 10.72
CA THR A 125 4.06 7.88 11.75
C THR A 125 2.85 7.16 11.17
N LEU A 126 2.55 5.99 11.74
CA LEU A 126 1.37 5.18 11.43
C LEU A 126 0.63 4.90 12.73
N LEU A 127 -0.61 5.37 12.83
CA LEU A 127 -1.51 5.10 13.95
C LEU A 127 -2.65 4.20 13.48
N GLY A 128 -2.89 3.11 14.21
CA GLY A 128 -3.95 2.16 13.93
C GLY A 128 -4.29 1.32 15.16
N PRO A 129 -5.41 0.55 15.11
CA PRO A 129 -5.78 -0.33 16.21
C PRO A 129 -4.79 -1.51 16.33
N ALA A 130 -4.60 -1.99 17.56
CA ALA A 130 -3.93 -3.25 17.85
C ALA A 130 -4.78 -4.00 18.88
N VAL A 131 -5.07 -5.28 18.61
CA VAL A 131 -5.97 -6.09 19.44
C VAL A 131 -5.27 -7.39 19.82
N HIS A 132 -5.23 -7.69 21.11
CA HIS A 132 -4.77 -8.98 21.61
C HIS A 132 -5.84 -10.04 21.39
N VAL A 133 -5.50 -11.14 20.72
CA VAL A 133 -6.47 -12.19 20.37
C VAL A 133 -6.39 -13.38 21.34
N PHE A 134 -5.19 -13.92 21.56
CA PHE A 134 -4.96 -15.05 22.47
C PHE A 134 -3.48 -15.13 22.85
N GLU A 135 -3.18 -15.95 23.85
CA GLU A 135 -1.83 -16.34 24.26
C GLU A 135 -1.73 -17.88 24.26
N GLY A 136 -0.57 -18.43 23.90
CA GLY A 136 -0.36 -19.88 23.84
C GLY A 136 1.11 -20.28 23.67
N ALA A 137 1.40 -21.59 23.78
CA ALA A 137 2.73 -22.17 23.62
C ALA A 137 2.75 -23.19 22.48
N VAL A 138 3.87 -23.28 21.75
CA VAL A 138 4.08 -24.22 20.64
C VAL A 138 5.39 -24.97 20.85
N GLU A 139 5.33 -26.31 20.80
CA GLU A 139 6.52 -27.16 20.70
C GLU A 139 6.88 -27.38 19.23
N TYR A 140 8.17 -27.27 18.91
CA TYR A 140 8.70 -27.53 17.56
C TYR A 140 9.84 -28.57 17.66
N ARG A 141 10.02 -29.38 16.60
CA ARG A 141 11.08 -30.39 16.49
C ARG A 141 12.23 -29.87 15.63
#